data_AF-A0A933J8D0-F1
#
_entry.id   AF-A0A933J8D0-F1
#
_cell.length_a   1.000
_cell.length_b   1.000
_cell.length_c   1.000
_cell.angle_alpha   90.00
_cell.angle_beta   90.00
_cell.angle_gamma   90.00
#
_symmetry.space_group_name_H-M   'P 1'
#
loop_
_entity.id
_entity.type
_entity.pdbx_description
1 polymer ?
#
loop_
_entity_poly.entity_id
_entity_poly.type
_entity_poly.pdbx_seq_one_letter_code
_entity_poly.pdbx_strand_id
1 'polypeptide(L)'
;MNKKLVAVLVCLGFAVSAKAEVNFDQGVDVKSAVKDAAAIDIKAPYPGYPYPGYPYPGYPYPGHYYPNQPYPGYWGPSPHHISYSRDCRTFNFGANDSSVVSERVYLDSTEWVEECYYVPDPPPPQQPNQPKAIDETTKGMQCHQRPGQVFRRTAQLNIGARKLLPWETESFEVCLQGPYMDLDIERQAYNYSVHSIGDYDVQYQLTPQNKVAMAPDKDGLSDGGLSNADGRFTFKVNDRWAAEYAGEKTTVKVELYKDGFWFFNSYKGSKEFTFDAALGYELNFAENELDTSKSFEPGDDPSKSFEPGEATRGAKKYYLKWSFRRVGQLSTGGYVKKGSTGKIEVK
;
A
#
# COMPACT_ATOMS: atom_id res chain seq x y z
N MET A 1 -8.95 -28.64 -19.22
CA MET A 1 -7.51 -28.30 -19.23
C MET A 1 -6.78 -29.28 -18.31
N ASN A 2 -5.75 -29.96 -18.78
CA ASN A 2 -5.15 -31.10 -18.07
C ASN A 2 -4.33 -30.60 -16.85
N LYS A 3 -4.51 -31.20 -15.66
CA LYS A 3 -3.87 -30.72 -14.41
C LYS A 3 -2.33 -30.63 -14.51
N LYS A 4 -1.73 -31.47 -15.37
CA LYS A 4 -0.29 -31.44 -15.67
C LYS A 4 0.17 -30.18 -16.43
N LEU A 5 -0.70 -29.60 -17.25
CA LEU A 5 -0.39 -28.42 -18.07
C LEU A 5 -0.43 -27.14 -17.23
N VAL A 6 -1.32 -27.09 -16.22
CA VAL A 6 -1.37 -25.98 -15.25
C VAL A 6 -0.12 -25.95 -14.37
N ALA A 7 0.36 -27.10 -13.90
CA ALA A 7 1.58 -27.17 -13.08
C ALA A 7 2.84 -26.70 -13.83
N VAL A 8 2.97 -27.05 -15.12
CA VAL A 8 4.11 -26.60 -15.95
C VAL A 8 4.08 -25.10 -16.20
N LEU A 9 2.90 -24.51 -16.44
CA LEU A 9 2.74 -23.06 -16.60
C LEU A 9 3.04 -22.28 -15.32
N VAL A 10 2.66 -22.83 -14.15
CA VAL A 10 2.98 -22.22 -12.85
C VAL A 10 4.49 -22.27 -12.59
N CYS A 11 5.17 -23.39 -12.86
CA CYS A 11 6.63 -23.49 -12.68
C CYS A 11 7.42 -22.59 -13.65
N LEU A 12 6.98 -22.44 -14.90
CA LEU A 12 7.59 -21.51 -15.86
C LEU A 12 7.39 -20.04 -15.46
N GLY A 13 6.28 -19.71 -14.79
CA GLY A 13 6.01 -18.37 -14.28
C GLY A 13 7.01 -17.92 -13.19
N PHE A 14 7.45 -18.83 -12.32
CA PHE A 14 8.40 -18.49 -11.24
C PHE A 14 9.85 -18.36 -11.72
N ALA A 15 10.23 -19.04 -12.80
CA ALA A 15 11.59 -19.00 -13.35
C ALA A 15 11.94 -17.65 -14.01
N VAL A 16 10.94 -16.86 -14.45
CA VAL A 16 11.19 -15.56 -15.10
C VAL A 16 11.50 -14.44 -14.08
N SER A 17 11.07 -14.62 -12.82
CA SER A 17 11.24 -13.61 -11.75
C SER A 17 12.56 -13.71 -10.97
N ALA A 18 13.26 -14.84 -11.04
CA ALA A 18 14.59 -15.01 -10.45
C ALA A 18 15.58 -15.21 -11.59
N LYS A 19 16.50 -14.27 -11.82
CA LYS A 19 17.59 -14.38 -12.82
C LYS A 19 18.62 -15.45 -12.42
N ALA A 20 18.19 -16.70 -12.23
CA ALA A 20 19.06 -17.84 -12.09
C ALA A 20 19.40 -18.35 -13.50
N GLU A 21 20.69 -18.47 -13.81
CA GLU A 21 21.16 -19.17 -15.00
C GLU A 21 20.75 -20.65 -14.85
N VAL A 22 19.69 -21.06 -15.54
CA VAL A 22 19.25 -22.46 -15.54
C VAL A 22 20.11 -23.21 -16.54
N ASN A 23 21.05 -24.02 -16.03
CA ASN A 23 21.81 -24.96 -16.84
C ASN A 23 20.92 -26.16 -17.19
N PHE A 24 20.38 -26.21 -18.41
CA PHE A 24 19.48 -27.26 -18.86
C PHE A 24 20.17 -28.63 -19.08
N ASP A 25 21.50 -28.70 -19.04
CA ASP A 25 22.25 -29.96 -19.17
C ASP A 25 22.33 -30.74 -17.85
N GLN A 26 21.96 -30.12 -16.72
CA GLN A 26 21.77 -30.81 -15.46
C GLN A 26 20.29 -31.20 -15.35
N GLY A 27 20.00 -32.48 -15.61
CA GLY A 27 18.65 -33.02 -15.52
C GLY A 27 17.93 -32.55 -14.25
N VAL A 28 16.75 -31.94 -14.43
CA VAL A 28 15.97 -31.38 -13.32
C VAL A 28 15.60 -32.50 -12.35
N ASP A 29 16.17 -32.46 -11.13
CA ASP A 29 15.81 -33.39 -10.07
C ASP A 29 14.45 -33.03 -9.48
N VAL A 30 13.41 -33.53 -10.12
CA VAL A 30 12.01 -33.36 -9.71
C VAL A 30 11.77 -33.90 -8.29
N LYS A 31 12.54 -34.90 -7.83
CA LYS A 31 12.37 -35.43 -6.47
C LYS A 31 12.89 -34.46 -5.41
N SER A 32 14.02 -33.80 -5.64
CA SER A 32 14.54 -32.78 -4.72
C SER A 32 13.57 -31.60 -4.65
N ALA A 33 13.12 -31.08 -5.80
CA ALA A 33 12.19 -29.95 -5.84
C ALA A 33 10.87 -30.23 -5.11
N VAL A 34 10.33 -31.44 -5.21
CA VAL A 34 9.11 -31.85 -4.48
C VAL A 34 9.37 -31.97 -2.98
N LYS A 35 10.55 -32.45 -2.57
CA LYS A 35 10.92 -32.57 -1.16
C LYS A 35 11.11 -31.21 -0.50
N ASP A 36 11.74 -30.27 -1.22
CA ASP A 36 11.95 -28.90 -0.77
C ASP A 36 10.61 -28.13 -0.71
N ALA A 37 9.75 -28.29 -1.71
CA ALA A 37 8.41 -27.69 -1.71
C ALA A 37 7.53 -28.20 -0.56
N ALA A 38 7.66 -29.48 -0.18
CA ALA A 38 6.94 -30.05 0.95
C ALA A 38 7.47 -29.60 2.32
N ALA A 39 8.70 -29.06 2.38
CA ALA A 39 9.31 -28.55 3.61
C ALA A 39 9.04 -27.05 3.86
N ILE A 40 8.51 -26.33 2.88
CA ILE A 40 8.13 -24.92 3.06
C ILE A 40 6.82 -24.87 3.85
N ASP A 41 6.93 -24.55 5.14
CA ASP A 41 5.79 -24.17 5.97
C ASP A 41 5.28 -22.79 5.54
N ILE A 42 4.43 -22.77 4.51
CA ILE A 42 3.73 -21.56 4.10
C ILE A 42 2.68 -21.29 5.18
N LYS A 43 3.02 -20.42 6.14
CA LYS A 43 2.01 -19.78 6.99
C LYS A 43 1.05 -19.07 6.05
N ALA A 44 -0.14 -19.64 5.88
CA ALA A 44 -1.21 -19.01 5.12
C ALA A 44 -1.39 -17.57 5.64
N PRO A 45 -1.59 -16.57 4.75
CA PRO A 45 -2.00 -15.26 5.22
C PRO A 45 -3.19 -15.49 6.15
N TYR A 46 -3.12 -14.91 7.35
CA TYR A 46 -4.20 -15.01 8.32
C TYR A 46 -5.49 -14.72 7.55
N PRO A 47 -6.43 -15.67 7.47
CA PRO A 47 -7.71 -15.41 6.82
C PRO A 47 -8.24 -14.17 7.55
N GLY A 48 -8.36 -13.07 6.82
CA GLY A 48 -9.02 -11.88 7.34
C GLY A 48 -10.35 -12.38 7.84
N TYR A 49 -10.49 -12.47 9.17
CA TYR A 49 -11.66 -13.08 9.77
C TYR A 49 -12.82 -12.22 9.27
N PRO A 50 -13.73 -12.76 8.42
CA PRO A 50 -14.97 -12.05 8.18
C PRO A 50 -15.56 -11.87 9.56
N TYR A 51 -15.68 -10.62 10.04
CA TYR A 51 -16.22 -10.27 11.34
C TYR A 51 -17.45 -11.16 11.57
N PRO A 52 -17.35 -12.25 12.33
CA PRO A 52 -18.53 -13.02 12.65
C PRO A 52 -19.22 -12.08 13.62
N GLY A 53 -20.44 -11.67 13.31
CA GLY A 53 -21.34 -11.21 14.34
C GLY A 53 -21.46 -12.34 15.34
N TYR A 54 -20.52 -12.40 16.30
CA TYR A 54 -20.56 -13.36 17.38
C TYR A 54 -21.75 -12.93 18.24
N PRO A 55 -22.82 -13.75 18.34
CA PRO A 55 -23.76 -13.55 19.42
C PRO A 55 -22.94 -13.64 20.71
N TYR A 56 -23.01 -12.57 21.51
CA TYR A 56 -22.41 -12.50 22.83
C TYR A 56 -22.58 -13.84 23.56
N PRO A 57 -21.49 -14.56 23.89
CA PRO A 57 -21.58 -15.68 24.81
C PRO A 57 -21.94 -15.07 26.15
N GLY A 58 -23.21 -15.22 26.55
CA GLY A 58 -23.67 -14.83 27.87
C GLY A 58 -22.78 -15.48 28.90
N TYR A 59 -22.03 -14.66 29.64
CA TYR A 59 -21.45 -15.10 30.90
C TYR A 59 -22.59 -15.65 31.75
N PRO A 60 -22.51 -16.92 32.21
CA PRO A 60 -23.46 -17.41 33.19
C PRO A 60 -23.17 -16.68 34.50
N TYR A 61 -23.88 -15.59 34.74
CA TYR A 61 -24.08 -15.13 36.10
C TYR A 61 -24.70 -16.31 36.86
N PRO A 62 -24.16 -16.72 38.02
CA PRO A 62 -24.78 -17.72 38.89
C PRO A 62 -26.01 -17.09 39.55
N GLY A 63 -27.04 -16.87 38.73
CA GLY A 63 -28.38 -16.47 39.13
C GLY A 63 -29.20 -17.72 39.35
N HIS A 64 -29.69 -17.86 40.57
CA HIS A 64 -30.60 -18.90 41.02
C HIS A 64 -31.69 -19.23 39.98
N TYR A 65 -31.71 -20.50 39.58
CA TYR A 65 -32.75 -21.08 38.74
C TYR A 65 -34.08 -21.03 39.52
N TYR A 66 -34.98 -20.13 39.15
CA TYR A 66 -36.40 -20.22 39.51
C TYR A 66 -37.14 -20.91 38.36
N PRO A 67 -37.48 -22.21 38.48
CA PRO A 67 -38.31 -22.87 37.49
C PRO A 67 -39.77 -22.43 37.68
N ASN A 68 -40.41 -22.06 36.56
CA ASN A 68 -41.86 -21.87 36.39
C ASN A 68 -42.47 -20.52 36.80
N GLN A 69 -42.06 -19.44 36.13
CA GLN A 69 -43.05 -18.43 35.72
C GLN A 69 -42.98 -18.17 34.21
N PRO A 70 -44.09 -18.33 33.47
CA PRO A 70 -44.19 -17.86 32.10
C PRO A 70 -44.24 -16.32 32.16
N TYR A 71 -43.07 -15.68 32.09
CA TYR A 71 -43.04 -14.26 31.77
C TYR A 71 -43.58 -14.10 30.35
N PRO A 72 -44.59 -13.25 30.11
CA PRO A 72 -45.02 -12.89 28.77
C PRO A 72 -43.89 -12.07 28.13
N GLY A 73 -42.90 -12.77 27.60
CA GLY A 73 -41.79 -12.21 26.84
C GLY A 73 -42.35 -11.62 25.56
N TYR A 74 -42.54 -10.32 25.59
CA TYR A 74 -42.81 -9.50 24.42
C TYR A 74 -41.64 -9.70 23.46
N TRP A 75 -41.85 -10.46 22.37
CA TRP A 75 -40.93 -10.56 21.24
C TRP A 75 -40.95 -9.26 20.42
N GLY A 76 -40.64 -8.15 21.10
CA GLY A 76 -40.47 -6.86 20.45
C GLY A 76 -39.28 -6.89 19.50
N PRO A 77 -39.33 -6.19 18.36
CA PRO A 77 -38.22 -6.12 17.43
C PRO A 77 -37.09 -5.31 18.06
N SER A 78 -36.04 -5.98 18.53
CA SER A 78 -34.79 -5.31 18.91
C SER A 78 -33.65 -5.72 17.99
N PRO A 79 -33.62 -5.31 16.70
CA PRO A 79 -32.36 -5.11 16.03
C PRO A 79 -31.80 -3.75 16.49
N HIS A 80 -31.29 -3.69 17.73
CA HIS A 80 -30.41 -2.58 18.09
C HIS A 80 -29.12 -2.76 17.29
N HIS A 81 -28.89 -1.91 16.31
CA HIS A 81 -27.60 -1.84 15.64
C HIS A 81 -26.63 -1.13 16.59
N ILE A 82 -25.62 -1.88 17.05
CA ILE A 82 -24.51 -1.34 17.84
C ILE A 82 -23.36 -1.07 16.87
N SER A 83 -22.82 0.14 16.91
CA SER A 83 -21.60 0.51 16.20
C SER A 83 -20.64 1.22 17.15
N TYR A 84 -19.37 1.31 16.78
CA TYR A 84 -18.35 1.96 17.62
C TYR A 84 -17.61 3.00 16.79
N SER A 85 -17.32 4.15 17.39
CA SER A 85 -16.37 5.08 16.78
C SER A 85 -14.96 4.49 16.81
N ARG A 86 -14.14 4.81 15.81
CA ARG A 86 -12.73 4.39 15.73
C ARG A 86 -11.86 5.63 15.92
N ASP A 87 -11.04 5.65 16.97
CA ASP A 87 -10.01 6.67 17.19
C ASP A 87 -8.64 6.05 16.96
N CYS A 88 -7.80 6.72 16.16
CA CYS A 88 -6.53 6.19 15.68
C CYS A 88 -5.41 7.20 15.87
N ARG A 89 -4.21 6.70 16.20
CA ARG A 89 -2.99 7.50 16.33
C ARG A 89 -1.87 6.86 15.54
N THR A 90 -1.26 7.65 14.67
CA THR A 90 -0.12 7.23 13.85
C THR A 90 1.20 7.64 14.49
N PHE A 91 2.14 6.69 14.56
CA PHE A 91 3.49 6.89 15.05
C PHE A 91 4.47 6.75 13.90
N ASN A 92 5.34 7.76 13.73
CA ASN A 92 6.35 7.77 12.67
C ASN A 92 7.74 7.72 13.30
N PHE A 93 8.58 6.81 12.81
CA PHE A 93 9.96 6.65 13.24
C PHE A 93 10.90 6.78 12.05
N GLY A 94 11.93 7.62 12.19
CA GLY A 94 12.99 7.78 11.19
C GLY A 94 14.25 7.02 11.57
N ALA A 95 15.34 7.31 10.86
CA ALA A 95 16.64 6.68 11.05
C ALA A 95 17.11 6.74 12.52
N ASN A 96 17.24 5.56 13.14
CA ASN A 96 17.81 5.35 14.46
C ASN A 96 18.37 3.93 14.54
N ASP A 97 19.40 3.75 15.36
CA ASP A 97 20.10 2.48 15.59
C ASP A 97 19.81 1.90 17.00
N SER A 98 19.01 2.61 17.81
CA SER A 98 18.68 2.27 19.19
C SER A 98 17.22 1.84 19.38
N SER A 99 16.92 1.25 20.54
CA SER A 99 15.52 1.02 20.94
C SER A 99 14.79 2.35 21.09
N VAL A 100 13.56 2.43 20.63
CA VAL A 100 12.75 3.64 20.70
C VAL A 100 11.45 3.33 21.42
N VAL A 101 11.09 4.22 22.35
CA VAL A 101 9.77 4.21 22.98
C VAL A 101 9.03 5.44 22.50
N SER A 102 7.80 5.27 22.00
CA SER A 102 6.95 6.38 21.59
C SER A 102 6.47 7.17 22.81
N GLU A 103 5.91 8.35 22.55
CA GLU A 103 5.02 8.96 23.52
C GLU A 103 3.81 8.05 23.79
N ARG A 104 3.22 8.20 24.97
CA ARG A 104 1.95 7.56 25.31
C ARG A 104 0.82 8.41 24.76
N VAL A 105 -0.10 7.79 24.04
CA VAL A 105 -1.30 8.44 23.50
C VAL A 105 -2.54 7.96 24.24
N TYR A 106 -3.55 8.84 24.29
CA TYR A 106 -4.87 8.53 24.82
C TYR A 106 -5.83 8.33 23.64
N LEU A 107 -6.62 7.27 23.71
CA LEU A 107 -7.60 6.91 22.69
C LEU A 107 -8.97 6.81 23.33
N ASP A 108 -10.01 7.22 22.59
CA ASP A 108 -11.40 7.08 23.01
C ASP A 108 -12.30 6.49 21.92
N SER A 109 -13.21 5.61 22.33
CA SER A 109 -14.21 5.03 21.45
C SER A 109 -15.58 5.09 22.10
N THR A 110 -16.55 5.60 21.37
CA THR A 110 -17.94 5.72 21.80
C THR A 110 -18.76 4.65 21.09
N GLU A 111 -19.46 3.83 21.88
CA GLU A 111 -20.54 2.98 21.40
C GLU A 111 -21.71 3.84 20.95
N TRP A 112 -22.28 3.56 19.79
CA TRP A 112 -23.48 4.17 19.26
C TRP A 112 -24.55 3.09 19.14
N VAL A 113 -25.65 3.29 19.86
CA VAL A 113 -26.79 2.37 19.87
C VAL A 113 -27.90 2.99 19.03
N GLU A 114 -28.32 2.27 18.00
CA GLU A 114 -29.49 2.63 17.21
C GLU A 114 -30.78 2.17 17.91
N GLU A 115 -31.65 3.13 18.18
CA GLU A 115 -32.96 2.91 18.77
C GLU A 115 -34.04 3.26 17.77
N CYS A 116 -34.81 2.24 17.40
CA CYS A 116 -35.94 2.38 16.49
C CYS A 116 -37.23 2.46 17.29
N TYR A 117 -37.96 3.56 17.12
CA TYR A 117 -39.27 3.75 17.70
C TYR A 117 -40.32 3.71 16.59
N TYR A 118 -41.40 3.05 16.91
CA TYR A 118 -42.58 3.08 16.08
C TYR A 118 -43.25 4.45 16.26
N VAL A 119 -43.29 5.26 15.20
CA VAL A 119 -44.01 6.53 15.22
C VAL A 119 -45.37 6.31 14.56
N PRO A 120 -46.48 6.33 15.33
CA PRO A 120 -47.80 6.26 14.72
C PRO A 120 -47.99 7.49 13.83
N ASP A 121 -48.49 7.27 12.61
CA ASP A 121 -48.92 8.38 11.76
C ASP A 121 -49.91 9.25 12.54
N PRO A 122 -49.82 10.59 12.41
CA PRO A 122 -50.85 11.45 12.97
C PRO A 122 -52.20 10.97 12.42
N PRO A 123 -53.25 10.89 13.27
CA PRO A 123 -54.56 10.44 12.81
C PRO A 123 -54.97 11.29 11.60
N PRO A 124 -55.42 10.68 10.49
CA PRO A 124 -55.79 11.45 9.31
C PRO A 124 -56.87 12.47 9.69
N PRO A 125 -56.84 13.69 9.14
CA PRO A 125 -57.90 14.66 9.39
C PRO A 125 -59.25 14.02 9.05
N GLN A 126 -60.20 14.05 9.99
CA GLN A 126 -61.51 13.42 9.80
C GLN A 126 -62.21 14.06 8.59
N GLN A 127 -62.29 13.33 7.48
CA GLN A 127 -63.19 13.71 6.40
C GLN A 127 -64.61 13.23 6.74
N PRO A 128 -65.61 14.14 6.77
CA PRO A 128 -66.98 13.73 6.92
C PRO A 128 -67.38 12.90 5.69
N ASN A 129 -67.74 11.63 5.92
CA ASN A 129 -68.36 10.68 4.96
C ASN A 129 -67.48 9.74 4.14
N GLN A 130 -66.20 9.49 4.48
CA GLN A 130 -65.46 8.37 3.84
C GLN A 130 -65.50 7.06 4.66
N PRO A 131 -65.84 5.91 4.03
CA PRO A 131 -65.76 4.60 4.67
C PRO A 131 -64.30 4.26 5.01
N LYS A 132 -64.04 3.78 6.24
CA LYS A 132 -62.72 3.38 6.74
C LYS A 132 -62.10 2.29 5.86
N ALA A 133 -61.18 2.66 4.96
CA ALA A 133 -60.24 1.72 4.38
C ALA A 133 -59.20 1.39 5.45
N ILE A 134 -59.05 0.10 5.79
CA ILE A 134 -57.97 -0.38 6.65
C ILE A 134 -56.75 -0.47 5.73
N ASP A 135 -56.09 0.65 5.51
CA ASP A 135 -54.88 0.68 4.70
C ASP A 135 -53.74 0.12 5.56
N GLU A 136 -53.29 -1.09 5.24
CA GLU A 136 -52.17 -1.80 5.88
C GLU A 136 -50.85 -1.21 5.40
N THR A 137 -50.76 0.13 5.35
CA THR A 137 -49.58 0.86 4.92
C THR A 137 -48.49 0.67 5.95
N THR A 138 -47.33 0.26 5.44
CA THR A 138 -46.10 -0.07 6.15
C THR A 138 -45.67 1.10 7.01
N LYS A 139 -46.03 1.00 8.28
CA LYS A 139 -45.72 1.96 9.31
C LYS A 139 -44.21 2.12 9.43
N GLY A 140 -43.68 3.30 9.12
CA GLY A 140 -42.25 3.56 9.11
C GLY A 140 -41.66 3.53 10.52
N MET A 141 -40.70 2.64 10.78
CA MET A 141 -39.86 2.76 11.97
C MET A 141 -38.96 3.98 11.83
N GLN A 142 -38.94 4.86 12.84
CA GLN A 142 -37.97 5.95 12.92
C GLN A 142 -36.85 5.53 13.86
N CYS A 143 -35.64 5.42 13.32
CA CYS A 143 -34.45 5.06 14.06
C CYS A 143 -33.57 6.29 14.30
N HIS A 144 -33.01 6.41 15.50
CA HIS A 144 -32.00 7.40 15.80
C HIS A 144 -30.87 6.78 16.61
N GLN A 145 -29.67 7.35 16.46
CA GLN A 145 -28.49 6.91 17.22
C GLN A 145 -28.37 7.72 18.51
N ARG A 146 -28.04 7.04 19.60
CA ARG A 146 -27.61 7.67 20.84
C ARG A 146 -26.24 7.16 21.28
N PRO A 147 -25.42 7.99 21.96
CA PRO A 147 -24.18 7.52 22.54
C PRO A 147 -24.49 6.55 23.69
N GLY A 148 -23.79 5.43 23.71
CA GLY A 148 -23.78 4.40 24.74
C GLY A 148 -22.55 4.51 25.62
N GLN A 149 -21.86 3.39 25.85
CA GLN A 149 -20.63 3.36 26.64
C GLN A 149 -19.47 4.08 25.93
N VAL A 150 -18.63 4.77 26.71
CA VAL A 150 -17.36 5.33 26.23
C VAL A 150 -16.20 4.51 26.78
N PHE A 151 -15.39 3.98 25.88
CA PHE A 151 -14.15 3.27 26.16
C PHE A 151 -12.99 4.23 26.06
N ARG A 152 -12.07 4.16 27.03
CA ARG A 152 -10.84 4.96 27.04
C ARG A 152 -9.67 4.07 27.37
N ARG A 153 -8.60 4.18 26.60
CA ARG A 153 -7.35 3.43 26.81
C ARG A 153 -6.15 4.31 26.49
N THR A 154 -4.99 3.91 26.99
CA THR A 154 -3.72 4.47 26.55
C THR A 154 -2.93 3.44 25.76
N ALA A 155 -2.15 3.94 24.80
CA ALA A 155 -1.29 3.12 23.99
C ALA A 155 0.13 3.69 23.96
N GLN A 156 1.12 2.80 23.94
CA GLN A 156 2.53 3.16 23.76
C GLN A 156 3.25 2.07 22.96
N LEU A 157 4.13 2.48 22.06
CA LEU A 157 4.99 1.59 21.30
C LEU A 157 6.38 1.53 21.94
N ASN A 158 6.89 0.32 22.13
CA ASN A 158 8.27 0.06 22.51
C ASN A 158 8.91 -0.82 21.44
N ILE A 159 9.77 -0.21 20.62
CA ILE A 159 10.38 -0.86 19.47
C ILE A 159 11.84 -1.18 19.80
N GLY A 160 12.21 -2.45 19.65
CA GLY A 160 13.57 -2.92 19.83
C GLY A 160 14.60 -2.22 18.92
N ALA A 161 15.87 -2.34 19.29
CA ALA A 161 16.98 -1.76 18.52
C ALA A 161 17.06 -2.40 17.13
N ARG A 162 17.29 -1.58 16.12
CA ARG A 162 17.36 -1.94 14.70
C ARG A 162 18.07 -0.82 13.94
N LYS A 163 18.59 -1.10 12.74
CA LYS A 163 19.29 -0.10 11.92
C LYS A 163 18.43 0.32 10.74
N LEU A 164 17.87 1.52 10.82
CA LEU A 164 17.15 2.14 9.71
C LEU A 164 18.11 2.94 8.83
N LEU A 165 17.99 2.79 7.52
CA LEU A 165 18.75 3.59 6.58
C LEU A 165 18.25 5.05 6.62
N PRO A 166 19.07 6.04 6.24
CA PRO A 166 18.73 7.47 6.40
C PRO A 166 17.41 7.93 5.76
N TRP A 167 16.92 7.22 4.74
CA TRP A 167 15.65 7.50 4.04
C TRP A 167 14.52 6.55 4.44
N GLU A 168 14.81 5.51 5.22
CA GLU A 168 13.79 4.58 5.68
C GLU A 168 12.96 5.24 6.79
N THR A 169 11.66 4.99 6.71
CA THR A 169 10.69 5.45 7.70
C THR A 169 9.77 4.31 8.03
N GLU A 170 9.38 4.21 9.28
CA GLU A 170 8.39 3.25 9.74
C GLU A 170 7.19 3.98 10.29
N SER A 171 6.00 3.48 9.96
CA SER A 171 4.73 4.05 10.35
C SER A 171 3.85 2.95 10.91
N PHE A 172 3.33 3.21 12.09
CA PHE A 172 2.44 2.31 12.82
C PHE A 172 1.19 3.07 13.21
N GLU A 173 0.02 2.45 13.11
CA GLU A 173 -1.24 3.04 13.55
C GLU A 173 -1.80 2.20 14.69
N VAL A 174 -2.13 2.85 15.81
CA VAL A 174 -2.88 2.21 16.90
C VAL A 174 -4.28 2.77 16.90
N CYS A 175 -5.28 1.89 16.84
CA CYS A 175 -6.68 2.26 16.87
C CYS A 175 -7.40 1.67 18.08
N LEU A 176 -8.41 2.38 18.57
CA LEU A 176 -9.38 1.90 19.55
C LEU A 176 -10.77 1.90 18.90
N GLN A 177 -11.40 0.74 18.83
CA GLN A 177 -12.75 0.55 18.34
C GLN A 177 -13.56 -0.29 19.33
N GLY A 178 -14.46 0.37 20.06
CA GLY A 178 -15.14 -0.19 21.22
C GLY A 178 -14.13 -0.55 22.31
N PRO A 179 -14.21 -1.77 22.88
CA PRO A 179 -13.22 -2.26 23.83
C PRO A 179 -11.96 -2.85 23.18
N TYR A 180 -11.88 -2.88 21.84
CA TYR A 180 -10.81 -3.54 21.11
C TYR A 180 -9.77 -2.52 20.66
N MET A 181 -8.49 -2.89 20.84
CA MET A 181 -7.36 -2.08 20.44
C MET A 181 -6.45 -2.88 19.52
N ASP A 182 -6.16 -2.33 18.35
CA ASP A 182 -5.38 -2.95 17.29
C ASP A 182 -4.18 -2.08 16.91
N LEU A 183 -3.12 -2.76 16.44
CA LEU A 183 -1.91 -2.14 15.91
C LEU A 183 -1.78 -2.57 14.45
N ASP A 184 -1.89 -1.60 13.55
CA ASP A 184 -1.69 -1.76 12.12
C ASP A 184 -0.28 -1.26 11.73
N ILE A 185 0.41 -2.03 10.88
CA ILE A 185 1.74 -1.71 10.40
C ILE A 185 1.64 -1.16 8.97
N GLU A 186 1.57 0.15 8.85
CA GLU A 186 1.41 0.86 7.56
C GLU A 186 2.69 0.81 6.71
N ARG A 187 3.84 0.98 7.35
CA ARG A 187 5.15 0.96 6.68
C ARG A 187 6.20 0.41 7.63
N GLN A 188 6.95 -0.60 7.17
CA GLN A 188 7.99 -1.23 7.98
C GLN A 188 9.26 -1.50 7.17
N ALA A 189 10.42 -1.30 7.80
CA ALA A 189 11.73 -1.70 7.25
C ALA A 189 12.17 -3.07 7.78
N TYR A 190 11.46 -3.59 8.78
CA TYR A 190 11.67 -4.90 9.38
C TYR A 190 10.33 -5.60 9.55
N ASN A 191 10.33 -6.92 9.50
CA ASN A 191 9.22 -7.69 10.04
C ASN A 191 9.25 -7.60 11.57
N TYR A 192 8.09 -7.49 12.21
CA TYR A 192 8.00 -7.41 13.66
C TYR A 192 7.26 -8.60 14.27
N SER A 193 7.76 -9.06 15.40
CA SER A 193 6.96 -9.81 16.36
C SER A 193 6.35 -8.80 17.34
N VAL A 194 5.02 -8.79 17.43
CA VAL A 194 4.26 -7.85 18.26
C VAL A 194 3.73 -8.59 19.49
N HIS A 195 4.01 -8.04 20.68
CA HIS A 195 3.45 -8.52 21.94
C HIS A 195 2.77 -7.35 22.67
N SER A 196 1.51 -7.50 23.07
CA SER A 196 0.77 -6.51 23.84
C SER A 196 0.84 -6.82 25.34
N ILE A 197 1.09 -5.80 26.15
CA ILE A 197 1.13 -5.88 27.62
C ILE A 197 0.17 -4.87 28.21
N GLY A 198 -0.65 -5.30 29.17
CA GLY A 198 -1.64 -4.47 29.85
C GLY A 198 -3.00 -4.45 29.14
N ASP A 199 -4.05 -4.14 29.91
CA ASP A 199 -5.43 -4.11 29.41
C ASP A 199 -5.93 -2.70 29.10
N TYR A 200 -5.63 -1.74 29.99
CA TYR A 200 -6.07 -0.33 29.88
C TYR A 200 -4.94 0.61 29.45
N ASP A 201 -3.72 0.35 29.94
CA ASP A 201 -2.49 1.02 29.54
C ASP A 201 -1.67 0.05 28.70
N VAL A 202 -2.05 -0.08 27.43
CA VAL A 202 -1.50 -1.11 26.55
C VAL A 202 -0.16 -0.65 26.01
N GLN A 203 0.87 -1.44 26.24
CA GLN A 203 2.17 -1.28 25.62
C GLN A 203 2.37 -2.37 24.57
N TYR A 204 2.57 -1.96 23.31
CA TYR A 204 3.02 -2.88 22.26
C TYR A 204 4.54 -2.96 22.28
N GLN A 205 5.06 -4.15 22.52
CA GLN A 205 6.47 -4.48 22.36
C GLN A 205 6.71 -5.04 20.96
N LEU A 206 7.45 -4.30 20.15
CA LEU A 206 7.79 -4.65 18.78
C LEU A 206 9.24 -5.13 18.72
N THR A 207 9.42 -6.43 18.47
CA THR A 207 10.76 -7.02 18.32
C THR A 207 11.10 -7.18 16.84
N PRO A 208 12.08 -6.41 16.30
CA PRO A 208 12.48 -6.50 14.90
C PRO A 208 13.05 -7.89 14.58
N GLN A 209 12.66 -8.42 13.43
CA GLN A 209 13.10 -9.71 12.89
C GLN A 209 13.98 -9.46 11.66
N ASN A 210 13.53 -9.90 10.49
CA ASN A 210 14.27 -9.75 9.23
C ASN A 210 14.00 -8.38 8.60
N LYS A 211 15.03 -7.78 8.01
CA LYS A 211 14.90 -6.58 7.17
C LYS A 211 13.99 -6.89 5.97
N VAL A 212 13.12 -5.95 5.63
CA VAL A 212 12.21 -6.03 4.49
C VAL A 212 12.65 -5.00 3.45
N ALA A 213 12.63 -5.40 2.19
CA ALA A 213 12.97 -4.50 1.09
C ALA A 213 11.99 -3.31 1.05
N MET A 214 12.52 -2.09 0.98
CA MET A 214 11.72 -0.85 0.93
C MET A 214 11.81 -0.16 -0.42
N ALA A 215 10.96 0.84 -0.67
CA ALA A 215 11.16 1.72 -1.83
C ALA A 215 12.51 2.47 -1.67
N PRO A 216 13.33 2.58 -2.74
CA PRO A 216 14.56 3.34 -2.65
C PRO A 216 14.26 4.83 -2.47
N ASP A 217 15.19 5.56 -1.85
CA ASP A 217 15.04 7.01 -1.64
C ASP A 217 14.83 7.73 -2.98
N LYS A 218 13.71 8.45 -3.10
CA LYS A 218 13.46 9.29 -4.28
C LYS A 218 14.57 10.29 -4.51
N ASP A 219 15.21 10.78 -3.45
CA ASP A 219 16.29 11.76 -3.53
C ASP A 219 17.69 11.14 -3.45
N GLY A 220 17.77 9.80 -3.50
CA GLY A 220 19.04 9.07 -3.51
C GLY A 220 19.87 9.30 -4.77
N LEU A 221 19.22 9.44 -5.93
CA LEU A 221 19.88 9.78 -7.19
C LEU A 221 19.54 11.22 -7.61
N SER A 222 20.51 11.95 -8.15
CA SER A 222 20.35 13.33 -8.63
C SER A 222 20.95 13.54 -10.02
N ASP A 223 20.41 14.53 -10.76
CA ASP A 223 20.88 14.92 -12.09
C ASP A 223 22.30 15.53 -11.98
N GLY A 224 23.28 14.89 -12.61
CA GLY A 224 24.67 15.35 -12.71
C GLY A 224 24.98 16.11 -14.00
N GLY A 225 23.98 16.31 -14.87
CA GLY A 225 24.08 17.03 -16.13
C GLY A 225 23.88 16.15 -17.36
N LEU A 226 23.29 16.75 -18.39
CA LEU A 226 23.15 16.20 -19.73
C LEU A 226 24.05 16.99 -20.69
N SER A 227 24.80 16.31 -21.54
CA SER A 227 25.58 16.92 -22.61
C SER A 227 25.45 16.13 -23.91
N ASN A 228 25.75 16.78 -25.04
CA ASN A 228 25.86 16.12 -26.34
C ASN A 228 27.17 16.54 -27.02
N ALA A 229 27.92 15.55 -27.50
CA ALA A 229 29.12 15.74 -28.31
C ALA A 229 29.14 14.65 -29.39
N ASP A 230 29.48 15.03 -30.62
CA ASP A 230 29.64 14.11 -31.75
C ASP A 230 28.41 13.20 -31.98
N GLY A 231 27.20 13.74 -31.77
CA GLY A 231 25.95 13.01 -31.92
C GLY A 231 25.65 11.99 -30.81
N ARG A 232 26.46 11.94 -29.75
CA ARG A 232 26.24 11.09 -28.57
C ARG A 232 25.82 11.93 -27.37
N PHE A 233 24.83 11.42 -26.65
CA PHE A 233 24.37 11.99 -25.39
C PHE A 233 25.13 11.32 -24.23
N THR A 234 25.58 12.16 -23.29
CA THR A 234 26.17 11.76 -22.02
C THR A 234 25.30 12.31 -20.91
N PHE A 235 24.76 11.42 -20.08
CA PHE A 235 23.97 11.79 -18.90
C PHE A 235 24.68 11.31 -17.65
N LYS A 236 24.94 12.23 -16.73
CA LYS A 236 25.58 11.95 -15.45
C LYS A 236 24.53 11.88 -14.35
N VAL A 237 24.67 10.91 -13.47
CA VAL A 237 23.80 10.76 -12.29
C VAL A 237 24.68 10.62 -11.06
N ASN A 238 24.42 11.41 -10.02
CA ASN A 238 25.10 11.29 -8.74
C ASN A 238 24.25 10.47 -7.78
N ASP A 239 24.88 9.60 -7.00
CA ASP A 239 24.23 8.70 -6.06
C ASP A 239 24.72 8.97 -4.63
N ARG A 240 23.80 9.47 -3.80
CA ARG A 240 24.06 9.82 -2.41
C ARG A 240 24.25 8.58 -1.52
N TRP A 241 23.62 7.46 -1.86
CA TRP A 241 23.49 6.29 -1.00
C TRP A 241 24.23 5.06 -1.52
N ALA A 242 25.15 5.25 -2.47
CA ALA A 242 25.90 4.16 -3.10
C ALA A 242 26.56 3.21 -2.09
N ALA A 243 27.09 3.74 -0.98
CA ALA A 243 27.74 2.94 0.06
C ALA A 243 26.77 2.02 0.81
N GLU A 244 25.55 2.48 1.08
CA GLU A 244 24.52 1.68 1.77
C GLU A 244 23.95 0.59 0.85
N TYR A 245 23.99 0.82 -0.46
CA TYR A 245 23.59 -0.14 -1.50
C TYR A 245 24.75 -1.01 -2.00
N ALA A 246 25.86 -1.09 -1.28
CA ALA A 246 27.01 -1.89 -1.69
C ALA A 246 26.61 -3.35 -1.97
N GLY A 247 26.95 -3.86 -3.16
CA GLY A 247 26.57 -5.20 -3.62
C GLY A 247 25.23 -5.27 -4.36
N GLU A 248 24.43 -4.20 -4.38
CA GLU A 248 23.23 -4.10 -5.20
C GLU A 248 23.49 -3.47 -6.57
N LYS A 249 22.52 -3.62 -7.47
CA LYS A 249 22.55 -3.00 -8.79
C LYS A 249 21.58 -1.84 -8.91
N THR A 250 21.93 -0.89 -9.75
CA THR A 250 21.17 0.33 -10.02
C THR A 250 20.81 0.36 -11.48
N THR A 251 19.52 0.32 -11.77
CA THR A 251 19.02 0.46 -13.13
C THR A 251 18.49 1.87 -13.32
N VAL A 252 19.05 2.60 -14.29
CA VAL A 252 18.60 3.93 -14.69
C VAL A 252 17.96 3.82 -16.06
N LYS A 253 16.70 4.23 -16.16
CA LYS A 253 15.95 4.32 -17.42
C LYS A 253 15.91 5.77 -17.87
N VAL A 254 16.38 6.03 -19.07
CA VAL A 254 16.32 7.34 -19.73
C VAL A 254 15.38 7.30 -20.92
N GLU A 255 14.64 8.38 -21.11
CA GLU A 255 13.71 8.61 -22.22
C GLU A 255 14.09 9.93 -22.87
N LEU A 256 14.56 9.88 -24.12
CA LEU A 256 15.01 11.07 -24.84
C LEU A 256 13.84 11.76 -25.53
N TYR A 257 13.73 13.06 -25.32
CA TYR A 257 12.77 13.91 -26.00
C TYR A 257 13.48 15.01 -26.76
N LYS A 258 12.98 15.29 -27.95
CA LYS A 258 13.33 16.48 -28.72
C LYS A 258 12.26 17.54 -28.44
N ASP A 259 12.68 18.67 -27.89
CA ASP A 259 11.85 19.84 -27.65
C ASP A 259 11.34 20.37 -29.00
N GLY A 260 10.02 20.40 -29.15
CA GLY A 260 9.37 20.91 -30.36
C GLY A 260 8.79 22.29 -30.17
N PHE A 261 8.27 22.84 -31.26
CA PHE A 261 7.60 24.14 -31.23
C PHE A 261 6.24 24.03 -30.52
N TRP A 262 5.95 25.04 -29.69
CA TRP A 262 4.71 25.25 -28.91
C TRP A 262 4.36 24.23 -27.81
N PHE A 263 4.30 22.93 -28.10
CA PHE A 263 4.03 21.88 -27.09
C PHE A 263 4.33 20.45 -27.58
N PHE A 264 4.83 20.28 -28.81
CA PHE A 264 5.10 18.97 -29.40
C PHE A 264 6.47 18.41 -29.01
N ASN A 265 6.59 17.85 -27.81
CA ASN A 265 7.79 17.10 -27.46
C ASN A 265 7.80 15.77 -28.20
N SER A 266 8.75 15.60 -29.13
CA SER A 266 8.89 14.37 -29.91
C SER A 266 9.73 13.36 -29.11
N TYR A 267 9.08 12.28 -28.66
CA TYR A 267 9.77 11.14 -28.08
C TYR A 267 10.70 10.48 -29.10
N LYS A 268 11.95 10.24 -28.71
CA LYS A 268 12.99 9.64 -29.55
C LYS A 268 13.28 8.19 -29.24
N GLY A 269 12.91 7.72 -28.05
CA GLY A 269 13.15 6.35 -27.61
C GLY A 269 13.62 6.33 -26.16
N SER A 270 13.81 5.12 -25.64
CA SER A 270 14.24 4.88 -24.27
C SER A 270 15.40 3.89 -24.21
N LYS A 271 16.20 3.95 -23.15
CA LYS A 271 17.26 2.97 -22.89
C LYS A 271 17.40 2.76 -21.40
N GLU A 272 17.64 1.51 -21.00
CA GLU A 272 17.93 1.15 -19.62
C GLU A 272 19.40 0.80 -19.47
N PHE A 273 20.02 1.31 -18.42
CA PHE A 273 21.40 1.03 -18.05
C PHE A 273 21.42 0.40 -16.67
N THR A 274 22.23 -0.62 -16.46
CA THR A 274 22.39 -1.26 -15.15
C THR A 274 23.85 -1.19 -14.72
N PHE A 275 24.08 -0.70 -13.53
CA PHE A 275 25.39 -0.50 -12.93
C PHE A 275 25.44 -1.19 -11.56
N ASP A 276 26.63 -1.51 -11.08
CA ASP A 276 26.82 -1.80 -9.65
C ASP A 276 26.71 -0.49 -8.85
N ALA A 277 26.35 -0.55 -7.57
CA ALA A 277 26.24 0.64 -6.72
C ALA A 277 27.56 1.44 -6.69
N ALA A 278 27.51 2.73 -7.06
CA ALA A 278 28.67 3.61 -7.18
C ALA A 278 28.23 5.07 -6.98
N LEU A 279 29.14 5.95 -6.51
CA LEU A 279 28.82 7.36 -6.20
C LEU A 279 28.32 8.17 -7.40
N GLY A 280 28.60 7.71 -8.62
CA GLY A 280 28.09 8.33 -9.83
C GLY A 280 28.11 7.40 -11.02
N TYR A 281 27.25 7.70 -11.97
CA TYR A 281 27.04 6.94 -13.19
C TYR A 281 27.17 7.85 -14.41
N GLU A 282 27.77 7.32 -15.47
CA GLU A 282 27.84 8.00 -16.76
C GLU A 282 27.16 7.13 -17.82
N LEU A 283 26.05 7.64 -18.36
CA LEU A 283 25.23 6.98 -19.35
C LEU A 283 25.53 7.57 -20.72
N ASN A 284 26.18 6.79 -21.59
CA ASN A 284 26.57 7.19 -22.93
C ASN A 284 25.74 6.47 -24.00
N PHE A 285 25.04 7.20 -24.87
CA PHE A 285 24.20 6.61 -25.92
C PHE A 285 24.02 7.54 -27.13
N ALA A 286 23.68 6.95 -28.28
CA ALA A 286 23.26 7.66 -29.48
C ALA A 286 21.75 7.49 -29.73
N GLU A 287 21.15 8.39 -30.53
CA GLU A 287 19.71 8.37 -30.82
C GLU A 287 19.26 7.04 -31.48
N ASN A 288 20.11 6.44 -32.32
CA ASN A 288 19.83 5.17 -33.00
C ASN A 288 19.98 3.93 -32.09
N GLU A 289 20.51 4.07 -30.87
CA GLU A 289 20.62 2.98 -29.89
C GLU A 289 19.40 2.92 -28.96
N LEU A 290 18.44 3.83 -29.13
CA LEU A 290 17.25 3.91 -28.29
C LEU A 290 16.16 2.94 -28.77
N ASP A 291 15.48 2.33 -27.81
CA ASP A 291 14.30 1.53 -28.06
C ASP A 291 13.09 2.44 -28.32
N THR A 292 12.59 2.39 -29.56
CA THR A 292 11.42 3.13 -30.04
C THR A 292 10.11 2.35 -29.89
N SER A 293 10.16 1.08 -29.47
CA SER A 293 8.98 0.19 -29.42
C SER A 293 7.92 0.60 -28.39
N LYS A 294 8.32 1.31 -27.32
CA LYS A 294 7.42 1.77 -26.24
C LYS A 294 6.69 3.09 -26.52
N SER A 295 6.49 3.47 -27.78
CA SER A 295 5.79 4.70 -28.10
C SER A 295 4.32 4.61 -27.64
N PHE A 296 3.97 5.39 -26.61
CA PHE A 296 2.63 5.64 -26.04
C PHE A 296 2.06 4.56 -25.12
N GLU A 297 2.07 4.82 -23.80
CA GLU A 297 1.01 4.30 -22.94
C GLU A 297 -0.32 4.99 -23.33
N PRO A 298 -1.46 4.28 -23.38
CA PRO A 298 -2.74 4.77 -23.93
C PRO A 298 -3.42 5.96 -23.23
N GLY A 299 -2.71 6.72 -22.39
CA GLY A 299 -3.23 7.90 -21.68
C GLY A 299 -2.64 9.25 -22.12
N ASP A 300 -1.51 9.24 -22.85
CA ASP A 300 -0.91 10.46 -23.39
C ASP A 300 -1.47 10.74 -24.79
N ASP A 301 -2.69 11.28 -24.86
CA ASP A 301 -3.43 11.54 -26.10
C ASP A 301 -2.63 12.44 -27.08
N PRO A 302 -2.06 11.88 -28.17
CA PRO A 302 -1.31 12.65 -29.15
C PRO A 302 -2.21 13.41 -30.13
N SER A 303 -3.54 13.24 -30.06
CA SER A 303 -4.49 13.77 -31.03
C SER A 303 -4.98 15.19 -30.73
N LYS A 304 -4.65 15.76 -29.56
CA LYS A 304 -5.15 17.09 -29.13
C LYS A 304 -4.45 18.30 -29.72
N SER A 305 -3.63 18.14 -30.75
CA SER A 305 -3.04 19.30 -31.39
C SER A 305 -2.56 19.01 -32.80
N PHE A 306 -3.29 19.52 -33.78
CA PHE A 306 -2.76 19.73 -35.12
C PHE A 306 -3.48 20.92 -35.74
N GLU A 307 -2.87 22.11 -35.66
CA GLU A 307 -3.08 23.14 -36.67
C GLU A 307 -1.73 23.43 -37.35
N PRO A 308 -1.65 23.30 -38.68
CA PRO A 308 -0.41 23.50 -39.42
C PRO A 308 -0.18 25.00 -39.64
N GLY A 309 0.51 25.64 -38.70
CA GLY A 309 0.86 27.06 -38.78
C GLY A 309 2.25 27.35 -38.22
N GLU A 310 3.19 27.64 -39.11
CA GLU A 310 4.47 28.33 -38.86
C GLU A 310 5.52 27.65 -37.97
N ALA A 311 6.30 26.76 -38.59
CA ALA A 311 7.52 26.19 -38.04
C ALA A 311 8.67 27.22 -37.99
N THR A 312 8.80 27.97 -36.89
CA THR A 312 10.04 28.73 -36.65
C THR A 312 11.22 27.78 -36.39
N ARG A 313 12.28 27.90 -37.19
CA ARG A 313 13.52 27.10 -37.14
C ARG A 313 14.40 27.44 -35.93
N GLY A 314 13.91 27.22 -34.72
CA GLY A 314 14.73 27.29 -33.50
C GLY A 314 15.78 26.18 -33.45
N ALA A 315 16.88 26.40 -32.71
CA ALA A 315 17.87 25.37 -32.43
C ALA A 315 17.19 24.14 -31.80
N LYS A 316 17.54 22.94 -32.27
CA LYS A 316 16.95 21.68 -31.79
C LYS A 316 17.40 21.44 -30.35
N LYS A 317 16.49 21.64 -29.40
CA LYS A 317 16.74 21.35 -27.98
C LYS A 317 16.32 19.92 -27.64
N TYR A 318 17.05 19.29 -26.74
CA TYR A 318 16.80 17.94 -26.25
C TYR A 318 16.80 17.91 -24.73
N TYR A 319 16.02 17.03 -24.14
CA TYR A 319 16.02 16.77 -22.70
C TYR A 319 15.70 15.30 -22.42
N LEU A 320 16.04 14.83 -21.23
CA LEU A 320 15.69 13.49 -20.78
C LEU A 320 14.57 13.53 -19.75
N LYS A 321 13.61 12.62 -19.85
CA LYS A 321 12.89 12.14 -18.67
C LYS A 321 13.62 10.91 -18.16
N TRP A 322 13.73 10.76 -16.85
CA TRP A 322 14.42 9.60 -16.29
C TRP A 322 13.79 9.09 -14.99
N SER A 323 14.02 7.80 -14.77
CA SER A 323 13.63 7.07 -13.59
C SER A 323 14.71 6.07 -13.23
N PHE A 324 14.71 5.58 -12.00
CA PHE A 324 15.66 4.56 -11.59
C PHE A 324 15.00 3.55 -10.66
N ARG A 325 15.63 2.38 -10.52
CA ARG A 325 15.31 1.38 -9.49
C ARG A 325 16.59 0.74 -8.98
N ARG A 326 16.55 0.22 -7.76
CA ARG A 326 17.62 -0.62 -7.20
C ARG A 326 17.17 -2.07 -7.19
N VAL A 327 18.05 -2.97 -7.61
CA VAL A 327 17.82 -4.41 -7.67
C VAL A 327 18.73 -5.07 -6.64
N GLY A 328 18.12 -5.60 -5.58
CA GLY A 328 18.82 -6.26 -4.48
C GLY A 328 17.86 -6.67 -3.36
N GLN A 329 18.38 -6.82 -2.15
CA GLN A 329 17.63 -7.25 -0.96
C GLN A 329 17.05 -6.08 -0.15
N LEU A 330 17.63 -4.89 -0.26
CA LEU A 330 17.23 -3.68 0.47
C LEU A 330 16.11 -2.93 -0.23
N SER A 331 15.98 -3.07 -1.56
CA SER A 331 15.02 -2.34 -2.37
C SER A 331 13.98 -3.24 -3.03
N THR A 332 12.72 -2.78 -3.05
CA THR A 332 11.60 -3.46 -3.70
C THR A 332 11.73 -3.61 -5.22
N GLY A 333 12.68 -2.91 -5.85
CA GLY A 333 12.87 -2.95 -7.31
C GLY A 333 11.87 -2.09 -8.10
N GLY A 334 11.01 -1.32 -7.42
CA GLY A 334 10.10 -0.38 -8.06
C GLY A 334 10.83 0.80 -8.72
N TYR A 335 10.31 1.27 -9.86
CA TYR A 335 10.83 2.46 -10.53
C TYR A 335 10.39 3.74 -9.81
N VAL A 336 11.37 4.60 -9.51
CA VAL A 336 11.17 5.93 -8.95
C VAL A 336 11.39 6.98 -10.05
N LYS A 337 10.34 7.74 -10.35
CA LYS A 337 10.37 8.83 -11.35
C LYS A 337 11.09 10.05 -10.76
N LYS A 338 12.11 10.59 -11.45
CA LYS A 338 12.88 11.76 -11.00
C LYS A 338 12.46 13.07 -11.64
N GLY A 339 11.93 13.03 -12.86
CA GLY A 339 11.50 14.21 -13.60
C GLY A 339 12.25 14.36 -14.92
N SER A 340 12.48 15.62 -15.32
CA SER A 340 13.19 15.95 -16.56
C SER A 340 14.51 16.69 -16.28
N THR A 341 15.52 16.46 -17.10
CA THR A 341 16.78 17.24 -17.07
C THR A 341 16.58 18.64 -17.62
N GLY A 342 17.62 19.48 -17.47
CA GLY A 342 17.74 20.70 -18.28
C GLY A 342 17.74 20.40 -19.79
N LYS A 343 17.26 21.36 -20.59
CA LYS A 343 17.28 21.26 -22.05
C LYS A 343 18.67 21.65 -22.58
N ILE A 344 19.18 20.90 -23.55
CA ILE A 344 20.47 21.18 -24.20
C ILE A 344 20.30 21.38 -25.70
N GLU A 345 21.14 22.22 -26.30
CA GLU A 345 21.26 22.35 -27.75
C GLU A 345 22.33 21.38 -28.26
N VAL A 346 21.97 20.59 -29.28
CA VAL A 346 22.92 19.72 -29.97
C VAL A 346 23.66 20.58 -31.00
N LYS A 347 24.99 20.61 -30.90
CA LYS A 347 25.86 21.36 -31.80
C LYS A 347 26.19 20.59 -33.07
#